data_AF-S9V3W2-F1
#
_entry.id   AF-S9V3W2-F1
#
_cell.length_a   1.000
_cell.length_b   1.000
_cell.length_c   1.000
_cell.angle_alpha   90.00
_cell.angle_beta   90.00
_cell.angle_gamma   90.00
#
_symmetry.space_group_name_H-M   'P 1'
#
loop_
_entity.id
_entity.type
_entity.pdbx_description
1 polymer ?
#
loop_
_entity_poly.entity_id
_entity_poly.type
_entity_poly.pdbx_seq_one_letter_code
_entity_poly.pdbx_strand_id
1 'polypeptide(L)'
;MEVPPEALERALTRKILRTIERGTETVIPVPLDAQQCRSARDALAKNLYHYVFYFIVGAVNSALDRHQQQTQPHAPGAAAQAMHPPRTLMLGVLDIYGFEVFESNRFEQFCINYVNEKLQQIFIDLTLKKEQAEYKKENIQWETIPFFDNKSVVDLIEGERGMFSYLDDLCATMAKEEEDVVDQKILEKFDVMYSSYTDTHNYKHQNEKIFFKNDKGFVIKHYAGDVQYTTEGFTSANKDLLSHDLLQMLAQCENAFLLEMLEPLLAAASPTATGGGPPTRVTTAGYKIKHQTGDLIRTLRRCQPHYIRTIKPNDLKSRSCFWRSACCTR
;
A
#
# COMPACT_ATOMS: atom_id res chain seq x y z
N MET A 1 -12.63 -22.79 -9.49
CA MET A 1 -11.86 -22.33 -10.66
C MET A 1 -12.27 -23.06 -11.93
N GLU A 2 -12.74 -24.32 -11.93
CA GLU A 2 -13.19 -24.99 -13.19
C GLU A 2 -12.13 -24.87 -14.31
N VAL A 3 -10.88 -25.20 -13.96
CA VAL A 3 -9.74 -25.25 -14.88
C VAL A 3 -9.24 -26.70 -14.89
N PRO A 4 -8.80 -27.25 -16.04
CA PRO A 4 -8.22 -28.58 -16.09
C PRO A 4 -7.04 -28.74 -15.10
N PRO A 5 -6.99 -29.81 -14.29
CA PRO A 5 -5.93 -30.01 -13.29
C PRO A 5 -4.52 -29.94 -13.88
N GLU A 6 -4.31 -30.49 -15.08
CA GLU A 6 -3.02 -30.46 -15.77
C GLU A 6 -2.59 -29.04 -16.19
N ALA A 7 -3.55 -28.18 -16.53
CA ALA A 7 -3.26 -26.79 -16.90
C ALA A 7 -2.83 -25.99 -15.67
N LEU A 8 -3.48 -26.21 -14.52
CA LEU A 8 -3.12 -25.59 -13.25
C LEU A 8 -1.74 -26.08 -12.78
N GLU A 9 -1.49 -27.39 -12.82
CA GLU A 9 -0.18 -27.96 -12.46
C GLU A 9 0.94 -27.38 -13.33
N ARG A 10 0.71 -27.30 -14.65
CA ARG A 10 1.69 -26.74 -15.59
C ARG A 10 1.97 -25.27 -15.32
N ALA A 11 0.93 -24.46 -15.05
CA ALA A 11 1.08 -23.03 -14.77
C ALA A 11 1.79 -22.75 -13.42
N LEU A 12 1.67 -23.67 -12.46
CA LEU A 12 2.32 -23.55 -11.15
C LEU A 12 3.76 -24.09 -11.12
N THR A 13 4.11 -25.01 -12.02
CA THR A 13 5.41 -25.71 -12.00
C THR A 13 6.33 -25.36 -13.16
N ARG A 14 5.82 -24.69 -14.20
CA ARG A 14 6.59 -24.33 -15.40
C ARG A 14 6.30 -22.90 -15.81
N LYS A 15 7.34 -22.21 -16.26
CA LYS A 15 7.25 -20.91 -16.92
C LYS A 15 7.44 -21.08 -18.41
N ILE A 16 6.56 -20.47 -19.20
CA ILE A 16 6.68 -20.47 -20.66
C ILE A 16 7.58 -19.31 -21.08
N LEU A 17 8.73 -19.63 -21.68
CA LEU A 17 9.59 -18.64 -22.33
C LEU A 17 9.25 -18.59 -23.81
N ARG A 18 8.97 -17.38 -24.30
CA ARG A 18 8.81 -17.11 -25.73
C ARG A 18 10.09 -16.45 -26.21
N THR A 19 10.79 -17.09 -27.15
CA THR A 19 12.01 -16.56 -27.75
C THR A 19 11.81 -16.46 -29.26
N ILE A 20 12.11 -15.30 -29.82
CA ILE A 20 12.06 -15.09 -31.27
C ILE A 20 13.48 -15.27 -31.80
N GLU A 21 13.76 -16.43 -32.38
CA GLU A 21 15.00 -16.67 -33.11
C GLU A 21 14.70 -16.67 -34.61
N ARG A 22 15.38 -15.78 -35.36
CA ARG A 22 15.31 -15.71 -36.83
C ARG A 22 13.87 -15.61 -37.39
N GLY A 23 12.99 -14.90 -36.69
CA GLY A 23 11.59 -14.69 -37.10
C GLY A 23 10.65 -15.86 -36.80
N THR A 24 11.13 -16.93 -36.16
CA THR A 24 10.28 -18.02 -35.65
C THR A 24 10.13 -17.88 -34.14
N GLU A 25 8.88 -17.81 -33.65
CA GLU A 25 8.59 -17.84 -32.22
C GLU A 25 8.75 -19.28 -31.71
N THR A 26 9.71 -19.50 -30.83
CA THR A 26 9.86 -20.77 -30.10
C THR A 26 9.33 -20.61 -28.68
N VAL A 27 8.55 -21.59 -28.26
CA VAL A 27 7.88 -21.62 -26.96
C VAL A 27 8.51 -22.74 -26.13
N ILE A 28 9.30 -22.37 -25.12
CA ILE A 28 10.08 -23.31 -24.31
C ILE A 28 9.51 -23.33 -22.88
N PRO A 29 8.95 -24.45 -22.42
CA PRO A 29 8.55 -24.59 -21.02
C PRO A 29 9.77 -24.88 -20.14
N VAL A 30 10.06 -23.99 -19.19
CA VAL A 30 11.17 -24.14 -18.24
C VAL A 30 10.60 -24.51 -16.87
N PRO A 31 11.10 -25.58 -16.21
CA PRO A 31 10.65 -25.94 -14.86
C PRO A 31 11.03 -24.86 -13.85
N LEU A 32 10.12 -24.58 -12.93
CA LEU A 32 10.33 -23.71 -11.78
C LEU A 32 11.00 -24.50 -10.65
N ASP A 33 11.80 -23.81 -9.84
CA ASP A 33 12.30 -24.40 -8.60
C ASP A 33 11.20 -24.49 -7.53
N ALA A 34 11.48 -25.20 -6.43
CA ALA A 34 10.50 -25.42 -5.37
C ALA A 34 10.04 -24.11 -4.69
N GLN A 35 10.90 -23.10 -4.62
CA GLN A 35 10.58 -21.81 -4.02
C GLN A 35 9.65 -21.02 -4.93
N GLN A 36 9.97 -20.93 -6.22
CA GLN A 36 9.16 -20.30 -7.24
C GLN A 36 7.76 -20.92 -7.34
N CYS A 37 7.64 -22.25 -7.22
CA CYS A 37 6.36 -22.94 -7.20
C CYS A 37 5.50 -22.51 -5.98
N ARG A 38 6.11 -22.39 -4.79
CA ARG A 38 5.42 -21.92 -3.58
C ARG A 38 4.96 -20.47 -3.73
N SER A 39 5.85 -19.59 -4.20
CA SER A 39 5.53 -18.17 -4.39
C SER A 39 4.44 -17.98 -5.45
N ALA A 40 4.44 -18.78 -6.52
CA ALA A 40 3.39 -18.78 -7.54
C ALA A 40 2.02 -19.22 -6.99
N ARG A 41 1.99 -20.28 -6.18
CA ARG A 41 0.78 -20.74 -5.48
C ARG A 41 0.24 -19.66 -4.54
N ASP A 42 1.10 -19.04 -3.75
CA ASP A 42 0.70 -18.05 -2.75
C ASP A 42 0.23 -16.75 -3.44
N ALA A 43 0.88 -16.33 -4.52
CA ALA A 43 0.44 -15.21 -5.35
C ALA A 43 -0.96 -15.46 -5.96
N LEU A 44 -1.22 -16.68 -6.45
CA LEU A 44 -2.53 -17.08 -6.94
C LEU A 44 -3.61 -16.95 -5.85
N ALA A 45 -3.35 -17.50 -4.67
CA ALA A 45 -4.29 -17.41 -3.55
C ALA A 45 -4.56 -15.96 -3.12
N LYS A 46 -3.51 -15.14 -2.99
CA LYS A 46 -3.61 -13.72 -2.62
C LYS A 46 -4.46 -12.94 -3.63
N ASN A 47 -4.22 -13.14 -4.93
CA ASN A 47 -4.96 -12.43 -5.97
C ASN A 47 -6.42 -12.86 -6.04
N LEU A 48 -6.71 -14.16 -5.95
CA LEU A 48 -8.10 -14.63 -5.89
C LEU A 48 -8.85 -14.02 -4.72
N TYR A 49 -8.24 -14.00 -3.53
CA TYR A 49 -8.84 -13.38 -2.35
C TYR A 49 -9.03 -11.87 -2.51
N HIS A 50 -8.04 -11.17 -3.06
CA HIS A 50 -8.11 -9.74 -3.36
C HIS A 50 -9.33 -9.39 -4.21
N TYR A 51 -9.55 -10.14 -5.30
CA TYR A 51 -10.68 -9.88 -6.19
C TYR A 51 -12.02 -10.31 -5.61
N VAL A 52 -12.07 -11.33 -4.74
CA VAL A 52 -13.27 -11.65 -3.95
C VAL A 52 -13.65 -10.46 -3.06
N PHE A 53 -12.67 -9.91 -2.34
CA PHE A 53 -12.90 -8.74 -1.50
C PHE A 53 -13.35 -7.53 -2.33
N TYR A 54 -12.70 -7.28 -3.47
CA TYR A 54 -13.05 -6.21 -4.38
C TYR A 54 -14.49 -6.34 -4.90
N PHE A 55 -14.91 -7.54 -5.28
CA PHE A 55 -16.28 -7.84 -5.70
C PHE A 55 -17.28 -7.56 -4.58
N ILE A 56 -17.00 -8.01 -3.35
CA ILE A 56 -17.87 -7.77 -2.20
C ILE A 56 -18.06 -6.26 -1.96
N VAL A 57 -16.97 -5.48 -2.00
CA VAL A 57 -17.04 -4.02 -1.85
C VAL A 57 -17.89 -3.40 -2.97
N GLY A 58 -17.69 -3.82 -4.22
CA GLY A 58 -18.49 -3.36 -5.36
C GLY A 58 -19.98 -3.69 -5.22
N ALA A 59 -20.31 -4.89 -4.74
CA ALA A 59 -21.67 -5.31 -4.50
C ALA A 59 -22.35 -4.50 -3.37
N VAL A 60 -21.63 -4.22 -2.27
CA VAL A 60 -22.11 -3.36 -1.18
C VAL A 60 -22.36 -1.93 -1.68
N ASN A 61 -21.42 -1.34 -2.43
CA ASN A 61 -21.56 0.01 -2.99
C ASN A 61 -22.78 0.09 -3.93
N SER A 62 -22.94 -0.89 -4.82
CA SER A 62 -24.08 -0.96 -5.74
C SER A 62 -25.42 -1.07 -5.00
N ALA A 63 -25.45 -1.79 -3.87
CA ALA A 63 -26.65 -1.89 -3.04
C ALA A 63 -26.99 -0.57 -2.34
N LEU A 64 -25.99 0.16 -1.86
CA LEU A 64 -26.16 1.48 -1.24
C LEU A 64 -26.63 2.54 -2.24
N ASP A 65 -26.09 2.56 -3.46
CA ASP A 65 -26.47 3.52 -4.51
C ASP A 65 -27.94 3.35 -4.94
N ARG A 66 -28.40 2.11 -5.10
CA ARG A 66 -29.81 1.82 -5.43
C ARG A 66 -30.77 2.32 -4.35
N HIS A 67 -30.37 2.20 -3.08
CA HIS A 67 -31.16 2.70 -1.96
C HIS A 67 -31.26 4.24 -1.96
N GLN A 68 -30.16 4.94 -2.26
CA GLN A 68 -30.18 6.40 -2.39
C GLN A 68 -31.10 6.87 -3.52
N GLN A 69 -31.07 6.20 -4.68
CA GLN A 69 -31.92 6.56 -5.82
C GLN A 69 -33.42 6.35 -5.53
N GLN A 70 -33.79 5.34 -4.74
CA GLN A 70 -35.18 5.05 -4.37
C GLN A 70 -35.72 5.97 -3.27
N THR A 71 -34.85 6.47 -2.38
CA THR A 71 -35.23 7.30 -1.23
C THR A 71 -35.22 8.80 -1.53
N GLN A 72 -34.57 9.24 -2.60
CA GLN A 72 -34.67 10.62 -3.10
C GLN A 72 -36.07 10.83 -3.70
N PRO A 73 -36.94 11.68 -3.12
CA PRO A 73 -38.24 11.95 -3.71
C PRO A 73 -38.01 12.58 -5.09
N HIS A 74 -38.42 11.88 -6.15
CA HIS A 74 -38.61 12.49 -7.45
C HIS A 74 -39.68 13.58 -7.28
N ALA A 75 -39.25 14.82 -7.02
CA ALA A 75 -40.11 15.97 -7.22
C ALA A 75 -40.50 15.96 -8.71
N PRO A 76 -41.78 15.67 -9.05
CA PRO A 76 -42.19 15.63 -10.44
C PRO A 76 -42.23 17.09 -10.92
N GLY A 77 -41.25 17.50 -11.73
CA GLY A 77 -41.27 18.82 -12.37
C GLY A 77 -40.00 19.68 -12.30
N ALA A 78 -38.94 19.26 -11.60
CA ALA A 78 -37.69 20.05 -11.53
C ALA A 78 -36.57 19.54 -12.48
N ALA A 79 -36.91 18.72 -13.48
CA ALA A 79 -35.99 18.28 -14.52
C ALA A 79 -35.97 19.29 -15.68
N ALA A 80 -35.21 20.38 -15.51
CA ALA A 80 -34.54 21.18 -16.55
C ALA A 80 -34.39 22.64 -16.08
N GLN A 81 -33.28 22.97 -15.39
CA GLN A 81 -32.59 24.30 -15.42
C GLN A 81 -31.60 24.55 -14.27
N ALA A 82 -31.12 23.54 -13.54
CA ALA A 82 -29.92 23.73 -12.72
C ALA A 82 -28.67 23.41 -13.57
N MET A 83 -27.98 24.44 -14.08
CA MET A 83 -26.71 24.33 -14.84
C MET A 83 -25.53 23.83 -13.98
N HIS A 84 -25.78 23.39 -12.75
CA HIS A 84 -24.83 22.75 -11.87
C HIS A 84 -25.54 21.58 -11.14
N PRO A 85 -24.99 20.35 -11.17
CA PRO A 85 -25.50 19.30 -10.31
C PRO A 85 -25.43 19.78 -8.85
N PRO A 86 -26.44 19.50 -8.00
CA PRO A 86 -26.41 19.91 -6.61
C PRO A 86 -25.11 19.39 -5.99
N ARG A 87 -24.31 20.29 -5.41
CA ARG A 87 -23.10 19.93 -4.68
C ARG A 87 -23.52 19.12 -3.46
N THR A 88 -23.60 17.80 -3.60
CA THR A 88 -23.84 16.90 -2.47
C THR A 88 -22.64 17.04 -1.52
N LEU A 89 -22.87 17.63 -0.35
CA LEU A 89 -21.89 17.62 0.72
C LEU A 89 -21.74 16.17 1.18
N MET A 90 -20.50 15.67 1.21
CA MET A 90 -20.18 14.32 1.66
C MET A 90 -19.51 14.39 3.03
N LEU A 91 -20.04 13.63 3.98
CA LEU A 91 -19.36 13.33 5.24
C LEU A 91 -18.68 11.96 5.10
N GLY A 92 -17.34 11.95 5.09
CA GLY A 92 -16.54 10.73 5.06
C GLY A 92 -16.07 10.35 6.46
N VAL A 93 -16.14 9.07 6.80
CA VAL A 93 -15.52 8.50 8.00
C VAL A 93 -14.37 7.60 7.54
N LEU A 94 -13.16 7.91 8.00
CA LEU A 94 -11.96 7.11 7.72
C LEU A 94 -11.61 6.33 8.98
N ASP A 95 -11.76 5.01 8.92
CA ASP A 95 -11.31 4.07 9.95
C ASP A 95 -10.19 3.21 9.36
N ILE A 96 -9.05 3.19 10.04
CA ILE A 96 -7.80 2.59 9.57
C ILE A 96 -7.03 1.99 10.73
N TYR A 97 -6.09 1.11 10.42
CA TYR A 97 -5.14 0.61 11.40
C TYR A 97 -4.32 1.76 12.00
N GLY A 98 -4.26 1.80 13.33
CA GLY A 98 -3.33 2.66 14.04
C GLY A 98 -1.88 2.20 13.88
N PHE A 99 -0.96 2.95 14.50
CA PHE A 99 0.45 2.61 14.52
C PHE A 99 0.68 1.25 15.21
N GLU A 100 1.47 0.36 14.60
CA GLU A 100 1.72 -1.00 15.11
C GLU A 100 3.20 -1.18 15.47
N VAL A 101 3.44 -1.68 16.69
CA VAL A 101 4.77 -2.08 17.15
C VAL A 101 4.65 -3.43 17.83
N PHE A 102 5.12 -4.47 17.15
CA PHE A 102 5.19 -5.84 17.65
C PHE A 102 6.64 -6.24 17.96
N GLU A 103 6.82 -7.40 18.60
CA GLU A 103 8.14 -7.98 18.84
C GLU A 103 8.87 -8.33 17.53
N SER A 104 8.13 -8.69 16.49
CA SER A 104 8.64 -8.92 15.13
C SER A 104 7.75 -8.19 14.13
N ASN A 105 8.27 -7.11 13.55
CA ASN A 105 7.60 -6.33 12.51
C ASN A 105 8.14 -6.74 11.14
N ARG A 106 7.26 -7.08 10.21
CA ARG A 106 7.61 -7.45 8.84
C ARG A 106 7.18 -6.35 7.85
N PHE A 107 7.19 -6.66 6.56
CA PHE A 107 6.81 -5.74 5.50
C PHE A 107 5.40 -5.16 5.69
N GLU A 108 4.46 -5.95 6.21
CA GLU A 108 3.09 -5.54 6.46
C GLU A 108 3.02 -4.39 7.48
N GLN A 109 3.70 -4.53 8.63
CA GLN A 109 3.81 -3.46 9.63
C GLN A 109 4.54 -2.24 9.07
N PHE A 110 5.57 -2.44 8.24
CA PHE A 110 6.27 -1.35 7.58
C PHE A 110 5.30 -0.52 6.71
N CYS A 111 4.45 -1.18 5.93
CA CYS A 111 3.41 -0.52 5.15
C CYS A 111 2.36 0.19 6.01
N ILE A 112 1.87 -0.44 7.08
CA ILE A 112 0.90 0.16 8.02
C ILE A 112 1.49 1.43 8.66
N ASN A 113 2.72 1.35 9.15
CA ASN A 113 3.40 2.46 9.79
C ASN A 113 3.73 3.59 8.80
N TYR A 114 4.07 3.26 7.53
CA TYR A 114 4.18 4.25 6.46
C TYR A 114 2.88 5.01 6.22
N VAL A 115 1.73 4.33 6.12
CA VAL A 115 0.43 5.00 5.95
C VAL A 115 0.14 5.93 7.14
N ASN A 116 0.43 5.47 8.36
CA ASN A 116 0.30 6.30 9.56
C ASN A 116 1.23 7.52 9.53
N GLU A 117 2.48 7.37 9.08
CA GLU A 117 3.43 8.46 8.89
C GLU A 117 2.89 9.53 7.92
N LYS A 118 2.28 9.08 6.81
CA LYS A 118 1.67 9.96 5.80
C LYS A 118 0.46 10.72 6.33
N LEU A 119 -0.37 10.07 7.13
CA LEU A 119 -1.53 10.70 7.76
C LEU A 119 -1.11 11.67 8.86
N GLN A 120 -0.07 11.34 9.62
CA GLN A 120 0.53 12.24 10.59
C GLN A 120 1.10 13.49 9.92
N GLN A 121 1.76 13.35 8.76
CA GLN A 121 2.23 14.51 7.99
C GLN A 121 1.05 15.40 7.54
N ILE A 122 -0.05 14.79 7.07
CA ILE A 122 -1.26 15.55 6.73
C ILE A 122 -1.84 16.27 7.95
N PHE A 123 -1.86 15.63 9.11
CA PHE A 123 -2.33 16.25 10.35
C PHE A 123 -1.49 17.48 10.70
N ILE A 124 -0.16 17.36 10.64
CA ILE A 124 0.77 18.47 10.87
C ILE A 124 0.53 19.61 9.88
N ASP A 125 0.37 19.30 8.60
CA ASP A 125 0.19 20.30 7.55
C ASP A 125 -1.17 21.02 7.64
N LEU A 126 -2.28 20.27 7.80
CA LEU A 126 -3.65 20.81 7.76
C LEU A 126 -4.10 21.43 9.08
N THR A 127 -3.55 21.00 10.21
CA THR A 127 -3.89 21.52 11.53
C THR A 127 -2.81 22.50 11.99
N LEU A 128 -1.62 22.01 12.34
CA LEU A 128 -0.62 22.83 13.02
C LEU A 128 -0.06 23.95 12.14
N LYS A 129 0.43 23.64 10.93
CA LYS A 129 1.02 24.65 10.04
C LYS A 129 -0.03 25.66 9.57
N LYS A 130 -1.24 25.19 9.26
CA LYS A 130 -2.34 26.04 8.80
C LYS A 130 -2.84 26.99 9.90
N GLU A 131 -3.03 26.50 11.13
CA GLU A 131 -3.43 27.33 12.27
C GLU A 131 -2.39 28.42 12.56
N GLN A 132 -1.11 28.06 12.61
CA GLN A 132 -0.04 29.03 12.83
C GLN A 132 0.05 30.07 11.70
N ALA A 133 -0.25 29.70 10.45
CA ALA A 133 -0.31 30.64 9.34
C ALA A 133 -1.51 31.60 9.45
N GLU A 134 -2.67 31.12 9.92
CA GLU A 134 -3.85 31.96 10.12
C GLU A 134 -3.64 32.95 11.27
N TYR A 135 -3.07 32.53 12.40
CA TYR A 135 -2.74 33.44 13.51
C TYR A 135 -1.80 34.58 13.08
N LYS A 136 -0.79 34.26 12.26
CA LYS A 136 0.10 35.27 11.68
C LYS A 136 -0.65 36.23 10.76
N LYS A 137 -1.56 35.72 9.93
CA LYS A 137 -2.36 36.52 9.00
C LYS A 137 -3.35 37.44 9.72
N GLU A 138 -3.92 36.99 10.84
CA GLU A 138 -4.81 37.77 11.69
C GLU A 138 -4.07 38.74 12.62
N ASN A 139 -2.72 38.79 12.56
CA ASN A 139 -1.86 39.59 13.45
C ASN A 139 -2.11 39.32 14.94
N ILE A 140 -2.47 38.08 15.28
CA ILE A 140 -2.59 37.64 16.66
C ILE A 140 -1.17 37.48 17.22
N GLN A 141 -0.93 38.06 18.40
CA GLN A 141 0.30 37.87 19.14
C GLN A 141 0.41 36.39 19.55
N TRP A 142 1.12 35.60 18.74
CA TRP A 142 1.24 34.16 18.90
C TRP A 142 2.70 33.73 18.92
N GLU A 143 3.07 32.93 19.93
CA GLU A 143 4.38 32.29 19.98
C GLU A 143 4.36 31.03 19.11
N THR A 144 5.30 30.93 18.17
CA THR A 144 5.39 29.77 17.27
C THR A 144 5.67 28.52 18.10
N ILE A 145 4.71 27.60 18.16
CA ILE A 145 4.86 26.35 18.91
C ILE A 145 5.73 25.41 18.08
N PRO A 146 6.90 24.97 18.58
CA PRO A 146 7.71 23.98 17.91
C PRO A 146 6.98 22.63 17.91
N PHE A 147 6.89 21.99 16.75
CA PHE A 147 6.31 20.65 16.59
C PHE A 147 7.33 19.72 15.94
N PHE A 148 7.12 18.41 16.12
CA PHE A 148 7.86 17.36 15.45
C PHE A 148 7.37 17.26 13.99
N ASP A 149 8.25 17.49 13.01
CA ASP A 149 7.93 17.31 11.59
C ASP A 149 8.51 15.98 11.11
N ASN A 150 7.64 15.07 10.70
CA ASN A 150 8.00 13.71 10.35
C ASN A 150 8.35 13.53 8.86
N LYS A 151 8.49 14.64 8.13
CA LYS A 151 8.75 14.65 6.68
C LYS A 151 9.99 13.86 6.28
N SER A 152 11.05 13.90 7.09
CA SER A 152 12.28 13.14 6.82
C SER A 152 12.05 11.62 6.82
N VAL A 153 11.16 11.10 7.68
CA VAL A 153 10.79 9.67 7.69
C VAL A 153 9.94 9.33 6.48
N VAL A 154 8.99 10.20 6.12
CA VAL A 154 8.20 10.04 4.89
C VAL A 154 9.13 9.97 3.67
N ASP A 155 10.07 10.91 3.53
CA ASP A 155 10.99 10.97 2.40
C ASP A 155 11.95 9.79 2.34
N LEU A 156 12.41 9.29 3.49
CA LEU A 156 13.18 8.06 3.59
C LEU A 156 12.41 6.87 2.96
N ILE A 157 11.11 6.75 3.24
CA ILE A 157 10.31 5.61 2.81
C ILE A 157 9.82 5.75 1.36
N GLU A 158 9.17 6.87 1.01
CA GLU A 158 8.48 7.03 -0.28
C GLU A 158 9.21 7.92 -1.30
N GLY A 159 10.33 8.55 -0.92
CA GLY A 159 11.07 9.46 -1.81
C GLY A 159 11.47 8.82 -3.13
N GLU A 160 11.95 9.62 -4.08
CA GLU A 160 12.42 9.12 -5.38
C GLU A 160 13.53 8.06 -5.23
N ARG A 161 14.39 8.27 -4.23
CA ARG A 161 15.40 7.30 -3.74
C ARG A 161 15.03 6.76 -2.36
N GLY A 162 13.73 6.54 -2.13
CA GLY A 162 13.20 6.00 -0.90
C GLY A 162 13.24 4.47 -0.87
N MET A 163 12.95 3.89 0.30
CA MET A 163 13.02 2.45 0.53
C MET A 163 12.14 1.64 -0.43
N PHE A 164 10.93 2.11 -0.75
CA PHE A 164 10.06 1.44 -1.74
C PHE A 164 10.69 1.34 -3.13
N SER A 165 11.39 2.40 -3.57
CA SER A 165 12.05 2.44 -4.89
C SER A 165 13.12 1.35 -5.00
N TYR A 166 13.95 1.20 -3.95
CA TYR A 166 14.98 0.16 -3.93
C TYR A 166 14.43 -1.25 -3.81
N LEU A 167 13.32 -1.44 -3.09
CA LEU A 167 12.64 -2.73 -3.03
C LEU A 167 12.12 -3.14 -4.40
N ASP A 168 11.52 -2.20 -5.14
CA ASP A 168 10.98 -2.45 -6.47
C ASP A 168 12.08 -2.81 -7.47
N ASP A 169 13.19 -2.06 -7.44
CA ASP A 169 14.35 -2.31 -8.30
C ASP A 169 15.00 -3.69 -8.03
N LEU A 170 15.16 -4.07 -6.76
CA LEU A 170 15.73 -5.38 -6.40
C LEU A 170 14.76 -6.54 -6.71
N CYS A 171 13.46 -6.35 -6.50
CA CYS A 171 12.46 -7.34 -6.90
C CYS A 171 12.48 -7.60 -8.41
N ALA A 172 12.71 -6.57 -9.23
CA ALA A 172 12.79 -6.69 -10.68
C ALA A 172 14.11 -7.30 -11.16
N THR A 173 15.24 -6.91 -10.57
CA THR A 173 16.59 -7.31 -11.02
C THR A 173 17.03 -8.67 -10.50
N MET A 174 16.58 -9.06 -9.29
CA MET A 174 17.03 -10.28 -8.60
C MET A 174 15.92 -11.34 -8.46
N ALA A 175 15.00 -11.38 -9.42
CA ALA A 175 13.86 -12.30 -9.40
C ALA A 175 14.23 -13.79 -9.43
N LYS A 176 15.48 -14.14 -9.80
CA LYS A 176 15.99 -15.52 -9.91
C LYS A 176 16.86 -15.95 -8.74
N GLU A 177 17.19 -15.03 -7.84
CA GLU A 177 18.05 -15.32 -6.69
C GLU A 177 17.21 -15.84 -5.51
N GLU A 178 17.84 -16.59 -4.61
CA GLU A 178 17.20 -17.07 -3.38
C GLU A 178 16.73 -15.90 -2.51
N GLU A 179 15.57 -16.04 -1.86
CA GLU A 179 14.92 -14.94 -1.12
C GLU A 179 15.81 -14.37 -0.03
N ASP A 180 16.45 -15.23 0.76
CA ASP A 180 17.33 -14.84 1.85
C ASP A 180 18.52 -14.00 1.36
N VAL A 181 19.05 -14.31 0.17
CA VAL A 181 20.16 -13.57 -0.44
C VAL A 181 19.70 -12.17 -0.87
N VAL A 182 18.49 -12.07 -1.43
CA VAL A 182 17.92 -10.76 -1.83
C VAL A 182 17.59 -9.91 -0.61
N ASP A 183 17.06 -10.53 0.45
CA ASP A 183 16.73 -9.87 1.72
C ASP A 183 17.99 -9.37 2.48
N GLN A 184 19.12 -10.07 2.37
CA GLN A 184 20.40 -9.56 2.87
C GLN A 184 20.93 -8.40 2.01
N LYS A 185 20.85 -8.51 0.69
CA LYS A 185 21.29 -7.44 -0.24
C LYS A 185 20.50 -6.16 -0.06
N ILE A 186 19.18 -6.22 0.17
CA ILE A 186 18.37 -5.02 0.45
C ILE A 186 18.79 -4.38 1.78
N LEU A 187 19.08 -5.18 2.81
CA LEU A 187 19.52 -4.64 4.09
C LEU A 187 20.86 -3.89 3.97
N GLU A 188 21.82 -4.49 3.28
CA GLU A 188 23.11 -3.84 2.98
C GLU A 188 22.91 -2.57 2.15
N LYS A 189 22.02 -2.61 1.16
CA LYS A 189 21.69 -1.44 0.35
C LYS A 189 21.10 -0.31 1.19
N PHE A 190 20.16 -0.63 2.09
CA PHE A 190 19.58 0.34 3.01
C PHE A 190 20.62 0.95 3.92
N ASP A 191 21.54 0.16 4.46
CA ASP A 191 22.62 0.66 5.31
C ASP A 191 23.55 1.63 4.57
N VAL A 192 23.99 1.27 3.36
CA VAL A 192 24.83 2.14 2.52
C VAL A 192 24.12 3.47 2.20
N MET A 193 22.82 3.42 1.92
CA MET A 193 22.06 4.62 1.52
C MET A 193 21.63 5.48 2.70
N TYR A 194 21.31 4.87 3.85
CA TYR A 194 20.57 5.53 4.93
C TYR A 194 21.27 5.55 6.29
N SER A 195 22.43 4.91 6.46
CA SER A 195 23.21 4.97 7.72
C SER A 195 23.63 6.38 8.15
N SER A 196 23.67 7.31 7.20
CA SER A 196 23.95 8.74 7.41
C SER A 196 22.73 9.63 7.18
N TYR A 197 21.55 9.05 6.97
CA TYR A 197 20.32 9.82 6.76
C TYR A 197 19.82 10.36 8.10
N THR A 198 19.69 11.68 8.17
CA THR A 198 19.31 12.39 9.39
C THR A 198 18.03 13.19 9.20
N ASP A 199 17.35 13.47 10.31
CA ASP A 199 16.22 14.39 10.33
C ASP A 199 16.69 15.81 10.03
N THR A 200 16.13 16.40 8.97
CA THR A 200 16.44 17.75 8.50
C THR A 200 15.31 18.75 8.77
N HIS A 201 14.14 18.28 9.22
CA HIS A 201 12.93 19.10 9.35
C HIS A 201 12.56 19.37 10.81
N ASN A 202 13.06 18.56 11.73
CA ASN A 202 12.67 18.61 13.13
C ASN A 202 13.55 19.53 13.97
N TYR A 203 12.97 20.63 14.47
CA TYR A 203 13.69 21.70 15.17
C TYR A 203 14.43 21.25 16.44
N LYS A 204 13.94 20.23 17.16
CA LYS A 204 14.55 19.73 18.41
C LYS A 204 15.60 18.64 18.20
N HIS A 205 15.51 17.92 17.08
CA HIS A 205 16.31 16.72 16.80
C HIS A 205 17.06 16.86 15.46
N GLN A 206 17.44 18.08 15.08
CA GLN A 206 18.17 18.32 13.84
C GLN A 206 19.46 17.50 13.82
N ASN A 207 19.68 16.80 12.71
CA ASN A 207 20.82 15.89 12.49
C ASN A 207 20.80 14.60 13.30
N GLU A 208 19.69 14.24 13.95
CA GLU A 208 19.54 12.91 14.54
C GLU A 208 19.35 11.85 13.44
N LYS A 209 20.05 10.72 13.56
CA LYS A 209 19.87 9.59 12.65
C LYS A 209 18.49 8.97 12.86
N ILE A 210 17.77 8.77 11.75
CA ILE A 210 16.42 8.17 11.77
C ILE A 210 16.42 6.70 11.32
N PHE A 211 17.54 6.20 10.80
CA PHE A 211 17.70 4.83 10.32
C PHE A 211 18.91 4.18 10.97
N PHE A 212 18.75 2.92 11.41
CA PHE A 212 19.83 2.11 11.98
C PHE A 212 19.72 0.67 11.46
N LYS A 213 20.84 0.09 11.01
CA LYS A 213 20.93 -1.34 10.75
C LYS A 213 21.21 -2.12 12.04
N ASN A 214 20.66 -3.33 12.15
CA ASN A 214 21.05 -4.34 13.14
C ASN A 214 21.21 -5.72 12.49
N ASP A 215 21.60 -6.73 13.27
CA ASP A 215 21.87 -8.09 12.77
C ASP A 215 20.62 -8.80 12.21
N LYS A 216 19.42 -8.35 12.59
CA LYS A 216 18.13 -8.97 12.21
C LYS A 216 17.36 -8.17 11.16
N GLY A 217 17.85 -7.00 10.75
CA GLY A 217 17.14 -6.07 9.88
C GLY A 217 17.50 -4.61 10.18
N PHE A 218 16.50 -3.75 10.28
CA PHE A 218 16.70 -2.31 10.44
C PHE A 218 15.69 -1.67 11.40
N VAL A 219 16.00 -0.48 11.90
CA VAL A 219 15.18 0.32 12.79
C VAL A 219 14.91 1.68 12.13
N ILE A 220 13.66 2.11 12.18
CA ILE A 220 13.25 3.46 11.77
C ILE A 220 12.67 4.19 12.99
N LYS A 221 13.10 5.44 13.18
CA LYS A 221 12.53 6.34 14.17
C LYS A 221 11.28 7.01 13.62
N HIS A 222 10.12 6.42 13.90
CA HIS A 222 8.83 6.99 13.50
C HIS A 222 8.35 8.04 14.50
N TYR A 223 7.32 8.81 14.13
CA TYR A 223 6.72 9.80 15.04
C TYR A 223 6.18 9.20 16.36
N ALA A 224 5.80 7.92 16.34
CA ALA A 224 5.25 7.19 17.48
C ALA A 224 6.29 6.36 18.25
N GLY A 225 7.55 6.36 17.80
CA GLY A 225 8.66 5.65 18.44
C GLY A 225 9.52 4.83 17.46
N ASP A 226 10.57 4.23 18.01
CA ASP A 226 11.51 3.41 17.25
C ASP A 226 10.89 2.04 16.95
N VAL A 227 10.86 1.65 15.68
CA VAL A 227 10.31 0.36 15.24
C VAL A 227 11.40 -0.44 14.53
N GLN A 228 11.61 -1.66 15.02
CA GLN A 228 12.51 -2.63 14.41
C GLN A 228 11.76 -3.52 13.42
N TYR A 229 12.23 -3.55 12.18
CA TYR A 229 11.73 -4.40 11.10
C TYR A 229 12.73 -5.52 10.78
N THR A 230 12.22 -6.74 10.66
CA THR A 230 12.99 -7.90 10.21
C THR A 230 12.99 -7.94 8.68
N THR A 231 14.16 -8.18 8.07
CA THR A 231 14.30 -8.23 6.61
C THR A 231 13.94 -9.58 5.99
N GLU A 232 13.83 -10.64 6.80
CA GLU A 232 13.38 -11.96 6.37
C GLU A 232 11.97 -11.92 5.75
N GLY A 233 11.86 -12.35 4.50
CA GLY A 233 10.63 -12.37 3.71
C GLY A 233 10.17 -10.99 3.23
N PHE A 234 10.99 -9.96 3.40
CA PHE A 234 10.58 -8.57 3.12
C PHE A 234 10.43 -8.33 1.62
N THR A 235 11.34 -8.88 0.80
CA THR A 235 11.23 -8.76 -0.66
C THR A 235 10.16 -9.66 -1.25
N SER A 236 9.96 -10.87 -0.73
CA SER A 236 8.87 -11.75 -1.19
C SER A 236 7.49 -11.23 -0.81
N ALA A 237 7.35 -10.57 0.33
CA ALA A 237 6.13 -9.85 0.68
C ALA A 237 5.85 -8.66 -0.27
N ASN A 238 6.89 -7.98 -0.75
CA ASN A 238 6.76 -6.91 -1.75
C ASN A 238 6.42 -7.44 -3.16
N LYS A 239 6.86 -8.66 -3.49
CA LYS A 239 6.56 -9.37 -4.75
C LYS A 239 5.09 -9.81 -4.77
N ASP A 240 4.22 -8.95 -5.30
CA ASP A 240 2.78 -9.22 -5.46
C ASP A 240 2.39 -9.41 -6.93
N LEU A 241 3.07 -10.33 -7.64
CA LEU A 241 2.90 -10.55 -9.07
C LEU A 241 2.42 -11.97 -9.41
N LEU A 242 1.36 -12.06 -10.21
CA LEU A 242 1.01 -13.28 -10.93
C LEU A 242 1.86 -13.43 -12.20
N SER A 243 2.36 -14.64 -12.43
CA SER A 243 3.02 -14.93 -13.70
C SER A 243 2.03 -14.80 -14.86
N HIS A 244 2.54 -14.44 -16.05
CA HIS A 244 1.73 -14.39 -17.26
C HIS A 244 1.05 -15.74 -17.55
N ASP A 245 1.73 -16.85 -17.25
CA ASP A 245 1.19 -18.19 -17.44
C ASP A 245 -0.01 -18.47 -16.53
N LEU A 246 0.04 -18.01 -15.27
CA LEU A 246 -1.10 -18.08 -14.36
C LEU A 246 -2.25 -17.19 -14.83
N LEU A 247 -1.96 -15.99 -15.34
CA LEU A 247 -2.98 -15.09 -15.88
C LEU A 247 -3.67 -15.69 -17.11
N GLN A 248 -2.90 -16.28 -18.03
CA GLN A 248 -3.44 -16.95 -19.21
C GLN A 248 -4.28 -18.17 -18.83
N MET A 249 -3.87 -18.93 -17.82
CA MET A 249 -4.64 -20.05 -17.29
C MET A 249 -5.96 -19.58 -16.64
N LEU A 250 -5.93 -18.49 -15.86
CA LEU A 250 -7.14 -17.88 -15.29
C LEU A 250 -8.09 -17.37 -16.36
N ALA A 251 -7.59 -16.86 -17.49
CA ALA A 251 -8.42 -16.42 -18.62
C ALA A 251 -9.15 -17.57 -19.33
N GLN A 252 -8.71 -18.82 -19.14
CA GLN A 252 -9.34 -20.02 -19.71
C GLN A 252 -10.30 -20.71 -18.74
N CYS A 253 -10.56 -20.10 -17.60
CA CYS A 253 -11.52 -20.57 -16.61
C CYS A 253 -12.94 -20.66 -17.20
N GLU A 254 -13.68 -21.74 -16.92
CA GLU A 254 -15.08 -21.88 -17.36
C GLU A 254 -16.09 -21.24 -16.40
N ASN A 255 -15.65 -20.93 -15.18
CA ASN A 255 -16.50 -20.35 -14.14
C ASN A 255 -16.77 -18.87 -14.45
N ALA A 256 -17.97 -18.58 -14.95
CA ALA A 256 -18.38 -17.24 -15.36
C ALA A 256 -18.23 -16.19 -14.25
N PHE A 257 -18.56 -16.55 -13.00
CA PHE A 257 -18.43 -15.66 -11.85
C PHE A 257 -16.96 -15.29 -11.58
N LEU A 258 -16.05 -16.27 -11.66
CA LEU A 258 -14.63 -16.03 -11.49
C LEU A 258 -14.07 -15.15 -12.61
N LEU A 259 -14.50 -15.34 -13.85
CA LEU A 259 -14.10 -14.50 -14.98
C LEU A 259 -14.59 -13.06 -14.82
N GLU A 260 -15.85 -12.85 -14.43
CA GLU A 260 -16.41 -11.52 -14.15
C GLU A 260 -15.59 -10.81 -13.05
N MET A 261 -15.34 -11.52 -11.95
CA MET A 261 -14.59 -10.99 -10.82
C MET A 261 -13.12 -10.64 -11.18
N LEU A 262 -12.50 -11.40 -12.08
CA LEU A 262 -11.10 -11.21 -12.52
C LEU A 262 -10.96 -10.33 -13.77
N GLU A 263 -12.06 -9.83 -14.35
CA GLU A 263 -12.03 -8.99 -15.56
C GLU A 263 -11.00 -7.84 -15.46
N PRO A 264 -10.93 -7.05 -14.36
CA PRO A 264 -9.98 -5.95 -14.27
C PRO A 264 -8.51 -6.42 -14.31
N LEU A 265 -8.23 -7.61 -13.77
CA LEU A 265 -6.90 -8.23 -13.79
C LEU A 265 -6.52 -8.67 -15.21
N LEU A 266 -7.44 -9.38 -15.88
CA LEU A 266 -7.21 -9.96 -17.20
C LEU A 266 -7.14 -8.87 -18.29
N ALA A 267 -7.93 -7.80 -18.15
CA ALA A 267 -7.87 -6.64 -19.02
C ALA A 267 -6.52 -5.91 -18.90
N ALA A 268 -6.01 -5.72 -17.68
CA ALA A 268 -4.72 -5.08 -17.44
C ALA A 268 -3.52 -5.92 -17.94
N ALA A 269 -3.69 -7.24 -18.04
CA ALA A 269 -2.68 -8.17 -18.54
C ALA A 269 -2.71 -8.34 -20.08
N SER A 270 -3.72 -7.82 -20.76
CA SER A 270 -3.91 -8.04 -22.20
C SER A 270 -2.96 -7.19 -23.06
N PRO A 271 -2.26 -7.77 -24.05
CA PRO A 271 -1.29 -7.07 -24.90
C PRO A 271 -1.92 -6.04 -25.86
N THR A 272 -3.25 -5.97 -25.94
CA THR A 272 -4.02 -5.02 -26.76
C THR A 272 -4.26 -3.67 -26.08
N ALA A 273 -3.63 -3.38 -24.93
CA ALA A 273 -3.51 -2.02 -24.41
C ALA A 273 -2.56 -1.18 -25.32
N THR A 274 -2.94 -1.01 -26.58
CA THR A 274 -2.25 -0.26 -27.64
C THR A 274 -2.42 1.24 -27.44
N GLY A 275 -1.92 1.73 -26.32
CA GLY A 275 -1.88 3.15 -25.98
C GLY A 275 -0.46 3.64 -25.72
N GLY A 276 0.54 3.22 -26.52
CA GLY A 276 1.89 3.82 -26.60
C GLY A 276 2.69 4.03 -25.29
N GLY A 277 2.19 3.53 -24.16
CA GLY A 277 2.82 3.63 -22.87
C GLY A 277 3.79 2.48 -22.64
N PRO A 278 4.77 2.63 -21.73
CA PRO A 278 5.59 1.51 -21.30
C PRO A 278 4.70 0.34 -20.89
N PRO A 279 5.11 -0.93 -21.14
CA PRO A 279 4.38 -2.10 -20.66
C PRO A 279 4.06 -1.90 -19.19
N THR A 280 2.80 -2.13 -18.81
CA THR A 280 2.28 -1.96 -17.44
C THR A 280 3.29 -2.57 -16.48
N ARG A 281 4.10 -1.71 -15.85
CA ARG A 281 5.19 -2.15 -14.98
C ARG A 281 4.56 -3.05 -13.93
N VAL A 282 5.16 -4.23 -13.75
CA VAL A 282 4.92 -5.10 -12.59
C VAL A 282 4.79 -4.21 -11.35
N THR A 283 3.59 -4.11 -10.79
CA THR A 283 3.35 -3.25 -9.62
C THR A 283 3.55 -4.09 -8.38
N THR A 284 4.57 -3.75 -7.59
CA THR A 284 4.84 -4.34 -6.29
C THR A 284 3.80 -3.89 -5.27
N ALA A 285 3.72 -4.58 -4.13
CA ALA A 285 2.85 -4.16 -3.03
C ALA A 285 3.21 -2.74 -2.56
N GLY A 286 4.50 -2.41 -2.46
CA GLY A 286 4.99 -1.08 -2.10
C GLY A 286 4.54 0.00 -3.08
N TYR A 287 4.62 -0.25 -4.39
CA TYR A 287 4.12 0.67 -5.40
C TYR A 287 2.61 0.92 -5.25
N LYS A 288 1.81 -0.14 -5.11
CA LYS A 288 0.35 -0.04 -4.95
C LYS A 288 -0.01 0.77 -3.71
N ILE A 289 0.61 0.47 -2.57
CA ILE A 289 0.35 1.15 -1.30
C ILE A 289 0.74 2.62 -1.36
N LYS A 290 1.90 2.95 -1.95
CA LYS A 290 2.33 4.35 -2.16
C LYS A 290 1.33 5.12 -3.01
N HIS A 291 0.86 4.54 -4.12
CA HIS A 291 -0.11 5.20 -5.00
C HIS A 291 -1.47 5.39 -4.31
N GLN A 292 -2.04 4.33 -3.71
CA GLN A 292 -3.32 4.37 -3.02
C GLN A 292 -3.31 5.35 -1.84
N THR A 293 -2.19 5.38 -1.08
CA THR A 293 -1.99 6.36 -0.02
C THR A 293 -1.97 7.77 -0.61
N GLY A 294 -1.25 8.00 -1.70
CA GLY A 294 -1.27 9.28 -2.42
C GLY A 294 -2.69 9.74 -2.80
N ASP A 295 -3.52 8.84 -3.30
CA ASP A 295 -4.92 9.10 -3.67
C ASP A 295 -5.77 9.47 -2.45
N LEU A 296 -5.60 8.74 -1.35
CA LEU A 296 -6.25 9.03 -0.07
C LEU A 296 -5.87 10.43 0.44
N ILE A 297 -4.57 10.72 0.50
CA ILE A 297 -4.03 12.02 0.92
C ILE A 297 -4.58 13.16 0.05
N ARG A 298 -4.67 12.98 -1.28
CA ARG A 298 -5.29 13.96 -2.19
C ARG A 298 -6.76 14.19 -1.89
N THR A 299 -7.49 13.13 -1.57
CA THR A 299 -8.92 13.22 -1.20
C THR A 299 -9.09 13.97 0.12
N LEU A 300 -8.33 13.63 1.15
CA LEU A 300 -8.41 14.25 2.48
C LEU A 300 -8.09 15.75 2.44
N ARG A 301 -7.12 16.18 1.62
CA ARG A 301 -6.77 17.61 1.44
C ARG A 301 -7.90 18.48 0.90
N ARG A 302 -8.93 17.87 0.29
CA ARG A 302 -10.10 18.58 -0.24
C ARG A 302 -11.24 18.68 0.79
N CYS A 303 -11.10 18.04 1.94
CA CYS A 303 -12.10 17.97 2.99
C CYS A 303 -11.71 18.83 4.20
N GLN A 304 -12.68 19.13 5.06
CA GLN A 304 -12.42 19.67 6.38
C GLN A 304 -12.22 18.49 7.36
N PRO A 305 -11.03 18.32 7.96
CA PRO A 305 -10.77 17.18 8.81
C PRO A 305 -11.33 17.38 10.23
N HIS A 306 -11.87 16.30 10.80
CA HIS A 306 -12.20 16.18 12.22
C HIS A 306 -11.54 14.92 12.76
N TYR A 307 -10.75 15.05 13.82
CA TYR A 307 -9.96 13.95 14.36
C TYR A 307 -10.58 13.41 15.65
N ILE A 308 -10.72 12.08 15.72
CA ILE A 308 -11.15 11.36 16.91
C ILE A 308 -10.02 10.39 17.28
N ARG A 309 -9.47 10.52 18.49
CA ARG A 309 -8.48 9.59 19.02
C ARG A 309 -9.14 8.64 20.01
N THR A 310 -9.14 7.36 19.68
CA THR A 310 -9.63 6.30 20.56
C THR A 310 -8.48 5.81 21.44
N ILE A 311 -8.71 5.67 22.74
CA ILE A 311 -7.69 5.23 23.71
C ILE A 311 -8.08 3.86 24.23
N LYS A 312 -7.16 2.90 24.12
CA LYS A 312 -7.33 1.55 24.68
C LYS A 312 -6.80 1.52 26.11
N PRO A 313 -7.66 1.32 27.13
CA PRO A 313 -7.23 1.43 28.54
C PRO A 313 -6.41 0.24 29.05
N ASN A 314 -6.54 -0.93 28.43
CA ASN A 314 -5.80 -2.16 28.75
C ASN A 314 -5.93 -3.19 27.61
N ASP A 315 -5.02 -4.16 27.53
CA ASP A 315 -5.07 -5.23 26.53
C ASP A 315 -6.00 -6.38 26.87
N LEU A 316 -6.39 -6.50 28.15
CA LEU A 316 -7.31 -7.53 28.63
C LEU A 316 -8.77 -7.31 28.17
N LYS A 317 -9.06 -6.19 27.50
CA LYS A 317 -10.42 -5.77 27.11
C LYS A 317 -11.38 -5.73 28.32
N SER A 318 -10.85 -5.46 29.51
CA SER A 318 -11.62 -5.43 30.76
C SER A 318 -12.08 -4.01 31.08
N ARG A 319 -13.37 -3.84 31.43
CA ARG A 319 -13.96 -2.54 31.79
C ARG A 319 -13.40 -1.92 33.08
N SER A 320 -12.86 -2.73 33.99
CA SER A 320 -12.43 -2.28 35.33
C SER A 320 -10.92 -2.11 35.47
N CYS A 321 -10.18 -2.21 34.38
CA CYS A 321 -8.72 -2.19 34.39
C CYS A 321 -8.20 -0.96 33.64
N PHE A 322 -7.22 -0.27 34.22
CA PHE A 322 -6.57 0.87 33.59
C PHE A 322 -5.05 0.72 33.73
N TRP A 323 -4.37 0.63 32.60
CA TRP A 323 -2.91 0.55 32.54
C TRP A 323 -2.36 1.89 32.10
N ARG A 324 -1.73 2.61 33.03
CA ARG A 324 -1.11 3.91 32.74
C ARG A 324 -0.08 3.80 31.61
N SER A 325 0.69 2.71 31.57
CA SER A 325 1.67 2.43 30.52
C SER A 325 1.04 2.24 29.13
N ALA A 326 -0.20 1.76 29.05
CA ALA A 326 -0.91 1.58 27.79
C ALA A 326 -1.50 2.89 27.25
N CYS A 327 -1.84 3.84 28.13
CA CYS A 327 -2.45 5.12 27.76
C CYS A 327 -1.45 6.26 27.59
N CYS A 328 -0.30 6.17 28.26
CA CYS A 328 0.74 7.17 28.25
C CYS A 328 2.02 6.58 27.64
N THR A 329 2.06 6.46 26.31
CA THR A 329 3.32 6.31 25.58
C THR A 329 4.12 7.62 25.69
N ARG A 330 5.43 7.50 25.94
CA ARG A 330 6.34 8.62 26.26
C ARG A 330 6.54 9.58 25.10
#